data_AF-A0A7C7G0N4-F1
#
_entry.id   AF-A0A7C7G0N4-F1
#
_cell.length_a   1.000
_cell.length_b   1.000
_cell.length_c   1.000
_cell.angle_alpha   90.00
_cell.angle_beta   90.00
_cell.angle_gamma   90.00
#
_symmetry.space_group_name_H-M   'P 1'
#
loop_
_entity.id
_entity.type
_entity.pdbx_description
1 polymer ?
#
loop_
_entity_poly.entity_id
_entity_poly.type
_entity_poly.pdbx_seq_one_letter_code
_entity_poly.pdbx_strand_id
1 'polypeptide(L)'
;MKKSDLKQLIKPLVKECIHEVLIEEGMLSNIVSEVVQGMQAKPLVESRAATPTPPNRAAEARKMKESRQKMNARRQELMDSIGKDAYNGMDLFEGTAPMSREENAGTAAGSVDLGSSRDAGVDISSLVGGASHVWNAMK
;
A
#
# COMPACT_ATOMS: atom_id res chain seq x y z
N MET A 1 -32.56 -45.92 -0.83
CA MET A 1 -32.92 -44.88 -1.82
C MET A 1 -31.86 -44.81 -2.90
N LYS A 2 -32.23 -44.70 -4.17
CA LYS A 2 -31.27 -44.70 -5.28
C LYS A 2 -30.57 -43.34 -5.32
N LYS A 3 -29.27 -43.33 -5.64
CA LYS A 3 -28.45 -42.09 -5.73
C LYS A 3 -29.02 -41.07 -6.73
N SER A 4 -29.85 -41.52 -7.68
CA SER A 4 -30.60 -40.69 -8.62
C SER A 4 -31.59 -39.76 -7.92
N ASP A 5 -32.32 -40.28 -6.94
CA ASP A 5 -33.46 -39.61 -6.32
C ASP A 5 -32.95 -38.54 -5.34
N LEU A 6 -31.84 -38.84 -4.65
CA LEU A 6 -31.15 -37.87 -3.80
C LEU A 6 -30.59 -36.69 -4.61
N LYS A 7 -30.02 -36.96 -5.79
CA LYS A 7 -29.53 -35.89 -6.68
C LYS A 7 -30.66 -35.03 -7.24
N GLN A 8 -31.85 -35.61 -7.48
CA GLN A 8 -33.01 -34.83 -7.92
C GLN A 8 -33.51 -33.87 -6.84
N LEU A 9 -33.37 -34.25 -5.56
CA LEU A 9 -33.80 -33.40 -4.44
C LEU A 9 -32.77 -32.33 -4.05
N ILE A 10 -31.47 -32.65 -4.12
CA ILE A 10 -30.38 -31.73 -3.72
C ILE A 10 -30.07 -30.68 -4.81
N LYS A 11 -30.18 -31.04 -6.09
CA LYS A 11 -29.89 -30.12 -7.21
C LYS A 11 -30.65 -28.78 -7.16
N PRO A 12 -31.97 -28.72 -6.91
CA PRO A 12 -32.69 -27.46 -6.83
C PRO A 12 -32.24 -26.61 -5.63
N LEU A 13 -32.02 -27.22 -4.46
CA LEU A 13 -31.51 -26.52 -3.27
C LEU A 13 -30.12 -25.92 -3.52
N VAL A 14 -29.20 -26.68 -4.10
CA VAL A 14 -27.87 -26.17 -4.45
C VAL A 14 -27.95 -25.05 -5.49
N LYS A 15 -28.91 -25.12 -6.42
CA LYS A 15 -29.11 -24.08 -7.44
C LYS A 15 -29.63 -22.78 -6.83
N GLU A 16 -30.55 -22.86 -5.87
CA GLU A 16 -31.06 -21.70 -5.13
C GLU A 16 -29.98 -21.08 -4.25
N CYS A 17 -29.27 -21.88 -3.43
CA CYS A 17 -28.17 -21.38 -2.60
C CYS A 17 -27.06 -20.72 -3.43
N ILE A 18 -26.71 -21.28 -4.59
CA ILE A 18 -25.72 -20.65 -5.49
C ILE A 18 -26.28 -19.34 -6.07
N HIS A 19 -27.58 -19.25 -6.38
CA HIS A 19 -28.18 -18.00 -6.87
C HIS A 19 -28.16 -16.91 -5.81
N GLU A 20 -28.53 -17.23 -4.57
CA GLU A 20 -28.52 -16.29 -3.43
C GLU A 20 -27.11 -15.77 -3.16
N VAL A 21 -26.12 -16.66 -3.02
CA VAL A 21 -24.73 -16.28 -2.72
C VAL A 21 -24.10 -15.48 -3.88
N LEU A 22 -24.38 -15.84 -5.13
CA LEU A 22 -23.76 -15.16 -6.28
C LEU A 22 -24.43 -13.82 -6.62
N ILE A 23 -25.75 -13.70 -6.44
CA ILE A 23 -26.55 -12.54 -6.89
C ILE A 23 -26.96 -11.63 -5.74
N GLU A 24 -27.47 -12.18 -4.63
CA GLU A 24 -27.96 -11.38 -3.49
C GLU A 24 -26.83 -10.92 -2.57
N GLU A 25 -25.91 -11.83 -2.22
CA GLU A 25 -24.70 -11.47 -1.45
C GLU A 25 -23.67 -10.73 -2.31
N GLY A 26 -23.90 -10.64 -3.62
CA GLY A 26 -23.15 -9.77 -4.52
C GLY A 26 -21.68 -10.17 -4.70
N MET A 27 -21.29 -11.39 -4.33
CA MET A 27 -19.89 -11.86 -4.44
C MET A 27 -19.33 -11.71 -5.86
N LEU A 28 -20.12 -12.05 -6.89
CA LEU A 28 -19.68 -11.87 -8.28
C LEU A 28 -19.56 -10.39 -8.66
N SER A 29 -20.46 -9.55 -8.15
CA SER A 29 -20.43 -8.10 -8.39
C SER A 29 -19.17 -7.48 -7.79
N ASN A 30 -18.80 -7.90 -6.58
CA ASN A 30 -17.58 -7.46 -5.90
C ASN A 30 -16.33 -7.87 -6.68
N ILE A 31 -16.22 -9.15 -7.05
CA ILE A 31 -15.06 -9.65 -7.83
C ILE A 31 -14.97 -8.96 -9.19
N VAL A 32 -16.08 -8.79 -9.91
CA VAL A 32 -16.09 -8.08 -11.20
C VAL A 32 -15.73 -6.61 -11.00
N SER A 33 -16.19 -5.96 -9.93
CA SER A 33 -15.83 -4.57 -9.65
C SER A 33 -14.33 -4.40 -9.36
N GLU A 34 -13.73 -5.33 -8.63
CA GLU A 34 -12.29 -5.34 -8.34
C GLU A 34 -11.47 -5.64 -9.60
N VAL A 35 -11.89 -6.62 -10.40
CA VAL A 35 -11.24 -6.96 -11.68
C VAL A 35 -11.39 -5.83 -12.69
N VAL A 36 -12.54 -5.16 -12.77
CA VAL A 36 -12.73 -3.99 -13.65
C VAL A 36 -11.91 -2.81 -13.15
N GLN A 37 -11.80 -2.58 -11.85
CA GLN A 37 -10.89 -1.55 -11.31
C GLN A 37 -9.42 -1.87 -11.56
N GLY A 38 -9.04 -3.16 -11.52
CA GLY A 38 -7.69 -3.63 -11.81
C GLY A 38 -7.36 -3.66 -13.32
N MET A 39 -8.34 -3.91 -14.18
CA MET A 39 -8.23 -3.92 -15.64
C MET A 39 -8.43 -2.52 -16.24
N GLN A 40 -9.13 -1.63 -15.55
CA GLN A 40 -9.07 -0.20 -15.83
C GLN A 40 -7.67 0.28 -15.48
N ALA A 41 -6.77 0.13 -16.44
CA ALA A 41 -5.66 1.05 -16.62
C ALA A 41 -6.29 2.44 -16.56
N LYS A 42 -6.22 3.10 -15.40
CA LYS A 42 -6.69 4.47 -15.22
C LYS A 42 -6.13 5.24 -16.40
N PRO A 43 -6.96 5.73 -17.35
CA PRO A 43 -6.44 6.68 -18.31
C PRO A 43 -5.91 7.80 -17.44
N LEU A 44 -4.62 8.08 -17.57
CA LEU A 44 -3.99 9.22 -16.92
C LEU A 44 -4.66 10.44 -17.55
N VAL A 45 -5.83 10.82 -17.04
CA VAL A 45 -6.50 12.05 -17.42
C VAL A 45 -5.60 13.12 -16.85
N GLU A 46 -4.79 13.69 -17.74
CA GLU A 46 -4.10 14.93 -17.49
C GLU A 46 -5.16 15.93 -17.05
N SER A 47 -5.27 16.15 -15.74
CA SER A 47 -6.05 17.24 -15.20
C SER A 47 -5.44 18.50 -15.76
N ARG A 48 -6.02 19.00 -16.87
CA ARG A 48 -5.69 20.30 -17.45
C ARG A 48 -5.66 21.29 -16.31
N ALA A 49 -4.47 21.75 -15.95
CA ALA A 49 -4.28 22.70 -14.87
C ALA A 49 -5.21 23.88 -15.13
N ALA A 50 -6.14 24.10 -14.20
CA ALA A 50 -6.92 25.32 -14.20
C ALA A 50 -5.95 26.50 -14.26
N THR A 51 -6.25 27.45 -15.13
CA THR A 51 -5.50 28.69 -15.32
C THR A 51 -5.06 29.29 -13.98
N PRO A 52 -3.77 29.62 -13.80
CA PRO A 52 -3.28 30.17 -12.55
C PRO A 52 -3.92 31.54 -12.35
N THR A 53 -4.94 31.58 -11.49
CA THR A 53 -5.37 32.83 -10.87
C THR A 53 -4.18 33.33 -10.04
N PRO A 54 -3.82 34.62 -10.08
CA PRO A 54 -2.67 35.12 -9.32
C PRO A 54 -2.81 34.68 -7.86
N PRO A 55 -1.88 33.86 -7.34
CA PRO A 55 -2.03 33.28 -6.02
C PRO A 55 -1.98 34.40 -5.00
N ASN A 56 -3.06 34.55 -4.23
CA ASN A 56 -2.97 35.27 -2.98
C ASN A 56 -2.16 34.39 -2.02
N ARG A 57 -0.84 34.40 -2.18
CA ARG A 57 0.15 33.54 -1.49
C ARG A 57 -0.07 33.51 0.03
N ALA A 58 -0.53 34.62 0.61
CA ALA A 58 -0.84 34.72 2.03
C ALA A 58 -2.07 33.88 2.43
N ALA A 59 -3.12 33.85 1.61
CA ALA A 59 -4.32 33.06 1.87
C ALA A 59 -4.06 31.55 1.66
N GLU A 60 -3.29 31.18 0.64
CA GLU A 60 -2.92 29.79 0.37
C GLU A 60 -1.99 29.21 1.44
N ALA A 61 -0.99 29.98 1.91
CA ALA A 61 -0.11 29.57 2.99
C ALA A 61 -0.87 29.31 4.30
N ARG A 62 -1.88 30.15 4.62
CA ARG A 62 -2.76 29.96 5.78
C ARG A 62 -3.58 28.68 5.66
N LYS A 63 -4.26 28.46 4.53
CA LYS A 63 -5.02 27.24 4.27
C LYS A 63 -4.16 25.98 4.34
N MET A 64 -2.94 26.03 3.80
CA MET A 64 -1.99 24.91 3.84
C MET A 64 -1.55 24.60 5.28
N LYS A 65 -1.30 25.63 6.09
CA LYS A 65 -0.92 25.48 7.50
C LYS A 65 -2.06 24.89 8.33
N GLU A 66 -3.29 25.39 8.14
CA GLU A 66 -4.50 24.87 8.80
C GLU A 66 -4.78 23.41 8.40
N SER A 67 -4.66 23.09 7.11
CA SER A 67 -4.81 21.71 6.62
C SER A 67 -3.80 20.76 7.24
N ARG A 68 -2.52 21.15 7.30
CA ARG A 68 -1.47 20.37 7.97
C ARG A 68 -1.73 20.20 9.47
N GLN A 69 -2.20 21.23 10.15
CA GLN A 69 -2.56 21.15 11.57
C GLN A 69 -3.70 20.17 11.81
N LYS A 70 -4.77 20.23 11.00
CA LYS A 70 -5.91 19.29 11.10
C LYS A 70 -5.48 17.85 10.81
N MET A 71 -4.63 17.65 9.81
CA MET A 71 -4.10 16.32 9.47
C MET A 71 -3.25 15.74 10.60
N ASN A 72 -2.38 16.56 11.20
CA ASN A 72 -1.54 16.14 12.33
C ASN A 72 -2.39 15.83 13.57
N ALA A 73 -3.40 16.64 13.87
CA ALA A 73 -4.34 16.38 14.97
C ALA A 73 -5.09 15.05 14.77
N ARG A 74 -5.62 14.81 13.56
CA ARG A 74 -6.29 13.54 13.23
C ARG A 74 -5.34 12.34 13.31
N ARG A 75 -4.09 12.50 12.85
CA ARG A 75 -3.07 11.45 12.98
C ARG A 75 -2.83 11.13 14.46
N GLN A 76 -2.72 12.14 15.31
CA GLN A 76 -2.50 11.94 16.74
C GLN A 76 -3.70 11.26 17.41
N GLU A 77 -4.93 11.65 17.09
CA GLU A 77 -6.15 11.01 17.59
C GLU A 77 -6.23 9.52 17.20
N LEU A 78 -5.93 9.19 15.94
CA LEU A 78 -5.90 7.81 15.48
C LEU A 78 -4.83 7.00 16.22
N MET A 79 -3.62 7.56 16.40
CA MET A 79 -2.56 6.90 17.16
C MET A 79 -2.94 6.70 18.63
N ASP A 80 -3.61 7.66 19.26
CA ASP A 80 -4.07 7.56 20.65
C ASP A 80 -5.15 6.47 20.82
N SER A 81 -6.08 6.38 19.86
CA SER A 81 -7.12 5.35 19.86
C SER A 81 -6.59 3.92 19.63
N ILE A 82 -5.47 3.79 18.92
CA ILE A 82 -4.82 2.50 18.67
C ILE A 82 -4.04 2.03 19.90
N GLY A 83 -3.41 2.94 20.65
CA GLY A 83 -2.51 2.56 21.75
C GLY A 83 -3.18 2.31 23.11
N LYS A 84 -4.30 2.99 23.41
CA LYS A 84 -4.89 2.97 24.77
C LYS A 84 -5.98 1.92 25.01
N ASP A 85 -6.86 1.69 24.03
CA ASP A 85 -8.01 0.80 24.18
C ASP A 85 -7.92 -0.49 23.36
N ALA A 86 -6.90 -0.62 22.50
CA ALA A 86 -6.72 -1.84 21.73
C ALA A 86 -6.22 -2.97 22.65
N TYR A 87 -6.79 -4.17 22.49
CA TYR A 87 -6.33 -5.41 23.13
C TYR A 87 -6.29 -5.40 24.67
N ASN A 88 -7.38 -4.98 25.31
CA ASN A 88 -7.56 -5.13 26.77
C ASN A 88 -6.51 -4.35 27.60
N GLY A 89 -6.06 -3.19 27.10
CA GLY A 89 -5.08 -2.33 27.77
C GLY A 89 -3.62 -2.73 27.55
N MET A 90 -3.34 -3.56 26.53
CA MET A 90 -1.98 -3.93 26.13
C MET A 90 -1.54 -3.08 24.93
N ASP A 91 -0.46 -2.31 25.10
CA ASP A 91 0.15 -1.54 24.01
C ASP A 91 0.87 -2.50 23.03
N LEU A 92 0.25 -2.76 21.88
CA LEU A 92 0.84 -3.60 20.83
C LEU A 92 2.12 -3.03 20.22
N PHE A 93 2.39 -1.74 20.42
CA PHE A 93 3.54 -1.04 19.86
C PHE A 93 4.61 -0.77 20.93
N GLU A 94 4.48 -1.33 22.12
CA GLU A 94 5.52 -1.27 23.15
C GLU A 94 6.84 -1.85 22.60
N GLY A 95 7.93 -1.09 22.73
CA GLY A 95 9.23 -1.47 22.19
C GLY A 95 9.39 -1.29 20.67
N THR A 96 8.39 -0.75 19.98
CA THR A 96 8.54 -0.36 18.56
C THR A 96 9.07 1.06 18.44
N ALA A 97 9.98 1.27 17.48
CA ALA A 97 10.45 2.60 17.11
C ALA A 97 9.78 3.01 15.78
N PRO A 98 9.41 4.29 15.60
CA PRO A 98 8.94 4.76 14.31
C PRO A 98 10.01 4.50 13.26
N MET A 99 9.61 3.81 12.20
CA MET A 99 10.44 3.52 11.04
C MET A 99 11.03 4.81 10.46
N SER A 100 12.30 4.77 10.07
CA SER A 100 13.01 5.94 9.57
C SER A 100 12.44 6.40 8.23
N ARG A 101 12.61 7.69 7.90
CA ARG A 101 11.96 8.28 6.71
C ARG A 101 12.45 7.64 5.41
N GLU A 102 13.67 7.13 5.45
CA GLU A 102 14.37 6.42 4.39
C GLU A 102 13.69 5.08 4.07
N GLU A 103 13.17 4.39 5.09
CA GLU A 103 12.43 3.12 4.94
C GLU A 103 10.94 3.37 4.56
N ASN A 104 10.39 4.52 4.96
CA ASN A 104 8.98 4.90 4.72
C ASN A 104 8.76 5.55 3.33
N ALA A 105 9.82 6.10 2.73
CA ALA A 105 9.79 6.49 1.34
C ALA A 105 9.86 5.22 0.50
N GLY A 106 8.70 4.58 0.28
CA GLY A 106 8.58 3.46 -0.65
C GLY A 106 9.33 3.81 -1.92
N THR A 107 10.48 3.15 -2.10
CA THR A 107 11.35 3.32 -3.26
C THR A 107 10.47 3.22 -4.48
N ALA A 108 10.31 4.33 -5.21
CA ALA A 108 9.55 4.34 -6.45
C ALA A 108 10.06 3.16 -7.29
N ALA A 109 9.18 2.31 -7.81
CA ALA A 109 9.60 1.10 -8.51
C ALA A 109 10.68 1.43 -9.57
N GLY A 110 11.90 0.94 -9.36
CA GLY A 110 13.08 1.24 -10.18
C GLY A 110 14.10 2.23 -9.58
N SER A 111 13.87 2.79 -8.38
CA SER A 111 14.89 3.58 -7.69
C SER A 111 15.95 2.67 -7.07
N VAL A 112 17.22 2.99 -7.30
CA VAL A 112 18.35 2.29 -6.69
C VAL A 112 18.31 2.50 -5.18
N ASP A 113 18.30 1.41 -4.42
CA ASP A 113 18.50 1.45 -2.97
C ASP A 113 19.96 1.77 -2.70
N LEU A 114 20.20 2.98 -2.19
CA LEU A 114 21.54 3.49 -1.85
C LEU A 114 21.90 3.22 -0.38
N GLY A 115 21.07 2.48 0.35
CA GLY A 115 21.24 2.25 1.78
C GLY A 115 20.93 3.49 2.62
N SER A 116 21.17 3.35 3.92
CA SER A 116 20.96 4.44 4.89
C SER A 116 22.03 5.52 4.75
N SER A 117 21.64 6.79 4.81
CA SER A 117 22.60 7.92 4.89
C SER A 117 23.49 7.89 6.14
N ARG A 118 23.19 7.03 7.12
CA ARG A 118 23.98 6.83 8.33
C ARG A 118 24.91 5.61 8.23
N ASP A 119 24.81 4.83 7.15
CA ASP A 119 25.71 3.72 6.90
C ASP A 119 27.05 4.26 6.39
N ALA A 120 28.16 3.80 6.98
CA ALA A 120 29.50 4.16 6.56
C ALA A 120 29.89 3.49 5.22
N GLY A 121 29.06 2.55 4.73
CA GLY A 121 29.27 1.83 3.49
C GLY A 121 30.29 0.69 3.62
N VAL A 122 30.56 0.03 2.50
CA VAL A 122 31.52 -1.08 2.42
C VAL A 122 32.80 -0.57 1.75
N ASP A 123 33.95 -0.83 2.39
CA ASP A 123 35.26 -0.51 1.80
C ASP A 123 35.58 -1.48 0.65
N ILE A 124 35.59 -0.94 -0.58
CA ILE A 124 35.88 -1.68 -1.81
C ILE A 124 37.34 -1.54 -2.27
N SER A 125 38.22 -0.95 -1.46
CA SER A 125 39.64 -0.76 -1.78
C SER A 125 40.33 -2.07 -2.18
N SER A 126 39.96 -3.18 -1.53
CA SER A 126 40.50 -4.52 -1.79
C SER A 126 40.07 -5.11 -3.14
N LEU A 127 38.93 -4.68 -3.69
CA LEU A 127 38.37 -5.20 -4.95
C LEU A 127 39.03 -4.56 -6.18
N VAL A 128 39.29 -3.26 -6.12
CA VAL A 128 39.84 -2.50 -7.26
C VAL A 128 41.29 -2.90 -7.58
N GLY A 129 42.10 -3.20 -6.56
CA GLY A 129 43.47 -3.70 -6.75
C GLY A 129 43.56 -5.20 -7.07
N GLY A 130 42.64 -6.00 -6.52
CA GLY A 130 42.61 -7.46 -6.72
C GLY A 130 42.06 -7.88 -8.08
N ALA A 131 41.10 -7.14 -8.64
CA ALA A 131 40.49 -7.46 -9.92
C ALA A 131 41.52 -7.52 -11.06
N SER A 132 42.49 -6.59 -11.09
CA SER A 132 43.55 -6.57 -12.10
C SER A 132 44.40 -7.85 -12.10
N HIS A 133 44.62 -8.45 -10.93
CA HIS A 133 45.33 -9.72 -10.81
C HIS A 133 44.49 -10.91 -11.29
N VAL A 134 43.17 -10.88 -11.05
CA VAL A 134 42.25 -11.91 -11.56
C VAL A 134 42.17 -11.87 -13.09
N TRP A 135 42.10 -10.68 -13.69
CA TRP A 135 42.12 -10.53 -15.16
C TRP A 135 43.44 -10.98 -15.79
N ASN A 136 44.58 -10.73 -15.13
CA ASN A 136 45.88 -11.22 -15.59
C ASN A 136 46.04 -12.74 -15.42
N ALA A 137 45.43 -13.35 -14.40
CA ALA A 137 45.45 -14.80 -14.19
C ALA A 137 44.52 -15.57 -15.14
N MET A 138 43.61 -14.86 -15.81
CA MET A 138 42.62 -15.44 -16.74
C MET A 138 43.05 -15.36 -18.21
N LYS A 139 44.25 -14.84 -18.48
CA LYS A 139 44.88 -14.81 -19.80
C LYS A 139 45.85 -15.98 -19.97
#